data_AF-A0A7S2Q0V0-F1
#
_entry.id   AF-A0A7S2Q0V0-F1
#
_cell.length_a   1.000
_cell.length_b   1.000
_cell.length_c   1.000
_cell.angle_alpha   90.00
_cell.angle_beta   90.00
_cell.angle_gamma   90.00
#
_symmetry.space_group_name_H-M   'P 1'
#
loop_
_entity.id
_entity.type
_entity.pdbx_description
1 polymer ?
#
loop_
_entity_poly.entity_id
_entity_poly.type
_entity_poly.pdbx_seq_one_letter_code
_entity_poly.pdbx_strand_id
1 'polypeptide(L)'
;GPEPAGTTTAAPQASEENTSGQVECFPLQASLEMNQAQRFEGNVEAGARGSADLLLCTNGTMLGSLVVEGVHSEIIATHIHHCEGGDSPQTRTGVLCSGPPVVNFCGDNAAGLIADGVNYAEACGSPSAAGVSRTSGMRGSLVPQKGTGMSAAELVRDMAEHPNKYYVNVHTTASYMHFYPHHEGACRGPLRSPGAAAPESSTTPAPASAVPADRCYSMFSQMSMNELQRYKDNPDSAATGYADVTLCTNGTMRATALMFGGASGLIAMHIHQCEGGDSPQTRTADLCNGPPVVNFCGSNAAGLIADGHRYIAPCTPWSAGASRTAGMAGAAVEGGGSAAVARLVDAIAQHPERYYFNAHTEASYMHWYPHHNGMARGPMERSTS
;
A
#
# COMPACT_ATOMS: atom_id res chain seq x y z
N GLY A 1 -32.32 77.77 -49.11
CA GLY A 1 -31.45 76.62 -48.78
C GLY A 1 -31.08 76.75 -47.33
N PRO A 2 -31.31 75.72 -46.53
CA PRO A 2 -30.29 74.68 -46.37
C PRO A 2 -30.79 73.22 -46.33
N GLU A 3 -29.79 72.35 -46.35
CA GLU A 3 -29.71 70.88 -46.37
C GLU A 3 -29.99 70.17 -45.01
N PRO A 4 -30.00 68.82 -44.95
CA PRO A 4 -30.90 68.03 -44.11
C PRO A 4 -30.28 67.38 -42.84
N ALA A 5 -31.16 66.64 -42.16
CA ALA A 5 -31.07 65.99 -40.86
C ALA A 5 -29.90 65.00 -40.65
N GLY A 6 -29.31 65.07 -39.45
CA GLY A 6 -28.43 64.05 -38.89
C GLY A 6 -29.17 63.10 -37.96
N THR A 7 -29.17 61.82 -38.30
CA THR A 7 -29.60 60.67 -37.50
C THR A 7 -28.54 60.35 -36.44
N THR A 8 -28.92 60.28 -35.16
CA THR A 8 -28.10 59.74 -34.07
C THR A 8 -28.63 58.35 -33.71
N THR A 9 -27.86 57.33 -34.09
CA THR A 9 -28.09 55.93 -33.73
C THR A 9 -27.56 55.72 -32.31
N ALA A 10 -28.44 55.31 -31.39
CA ALA A 10 -28.07 54.88 -30.06
C ALA A 10 -27.28 53.56 -30.14
N ALA A 11 -26.08 53.55 -29.58
CA ALA A 11 -25.34 52.32 -29.31
C ALA A 11 -25.88 51.69 -28.01
N PRO A 12 -26.23 50.39 -27.97
CA PRO A 12 -26.49 49.71 -26.72
C PRO A 12 -25.16 49.52 -25.98
N GLN A 13 -25.10 49.99 -24.74
CA GLN A 13 -24.04 49.63 -23.80
C GLN A 13 -24.10 48.12 -23.58
N ALA A 14 -23.11 47.41 -24.10
CA ALA A 14 -22.82 46.05 -23.70
C ALA A 14 -22.30 46.09 -22.26
N SER A 15 -23.14 45.66 -21.33
CA SER A 15 -22.72 45.20 -20.00
C SER A 15 -22.16 43.79 -20.17
N GLU A 16 -20.90 43.70 -20.56
CA GLU A 16 -20.11 42.48 -20.32
C GLU A 16 -19.38 42.65 -18.99
N GLU A 17 -20.10 42.44 -17.89
CA GLU A 17 -19.47 41.98 -16.65
C GLU A 17 -18.98 40.55 -16.91
N ASN A 18 -17.78 40.45 -17.47
CA ASN A 18 -17.02 39.23 -17.49
C ASN A 18 -16.46 39.00 -16.08
N THR A 19 -17.28 38.50 -15.16
CA THR A 19 -16.78 37.93 -13.91
C THR A 19 -16.12 36.60 -14.22
N SER A 20 -14.92 36.64 -14.80
CA SER A 20 -13.99 35.53 -14.68
C SER A 20 -13.68 35.40 -13.20
N GLY A 21 -14.30 34.44 -12.52
CA GLY A 21 -14.02 34.15 -11.11
C GLY A 21 -12.51 34.02 -10.95
N GLN A 22 -11.93 34.87 -10.10
CA GLN A 22 -10.50 34.91 -9.91
C GLN A 22 -10.06 33.53 -9.38
N VAL A 23 -9.13 32.88 -10.10
CA VAL A 23 -8.59 31.58 -9.66
C VAL A 23 -7.69 31.85 -8.47
N GLU A 24 -8.05 31.28 -7.33
CA GLU A 24 -7.30 31.38 -6.09
C GLU A 24 -6.58 30.04 -5.87
N CYS A 25 -5.30 30.08 -5.50
CA CYS A 25 -4.50 28.89 -5.24
C CYS A 25 -3.88 28.99 -3.85
N PHE A 26 -4.04 27.92 -3.08
CA PHE A 26 -3.63 27.84 -1.69
C PHE A 26 -2.53 26.79 -1.53
N PRO A 27 -1.30 27.19 -1.22
CA PRO A 27 -0.28 26.25 -0.80
C PRO A 27 -0.63 25.70 0.58
N LEU A 28 -0.53 24.38 0.76
CA LEU A 28 -0.75 23.67 2.02
C LEU A 28 0.37 22.64 2.23
N GLN A 29 0.65 22.32 3.48
CA GLN A 29 1.69 21.36 3.85
C GLN A 29 1.18 20.41 4.93
N ALA A 30 1.74 19.20 4.98
CA ALA A 30 1.56 18.28 6.10
C ALA A 30 2.89 17.64 6.48
N SER A 31 3.19 17.60 7.77
CA SER A 31 4.19 16.69 8.33
C SER A 31 3.48 15.40 8.70
N LEU A 32 3.94 14.28 8.16
CA LEU A 32 3.32 12.97 8.33
C LEU A 32 4.09 12.19 9.39
N GLU A 33 3.37 11.65 10.35
CA GLU A 33 3.91 10.75 11.36
C GLU A 33 3.21 9.39 11.28
N MET A 34 3.88 8.37 11.82
CA MET A 34 3.33 7.04 11.97
C MET A 34 1.94 7.10 12.57
N ASN A 35 0.98 6.47 11.89
CA ASN A 35 -0.35 6.28 12.40
C ASN A 35 -0.30 5.47 13.71
N GLN A 36 -0.93 5.96 14.79
CA GLN A 36 -0.94 5.25 16.06
C GLN A 36 -1.59 3.86 15.98
N ALA A 37 -2.60 3.68 15.12
CA ALA A 37 -3.22 2.37 14.90
C ALA A 37 -2.20 1.34 14.35
N GLN A 38 -1.20 1.80 13.61
CA GLN A 38 -0.15 0.98 13.03
C GLN A 38 0.99 0.66 14.04
N ARG A 39 0.91 1.12 15.30
CA ARG A 39 1.91 0.76 16.34
C ARG A 39 1.61 -0.61 16.95
N PHE A 40 1.92 -1.67 16.22
CA PHE A 40 1.83 -3.06 16.69
C PHE A 40 3.14 -3.82 16.48
N GLU A 41 3.33 -4.88 17.26
CA GLU A 41 4.51 -5.74 17.18
C GLU A 41 4.60 -6.41 15.81
N GLY A 42 5.76 -6.32 15.16
CA GLY A 42 5.98 -6.88 13.83
C GLY A 42 5.53 -5.98 12.68
N ASN A 43 4.99 -4.78 12.93
CA ASN A 43 4.79 -3.81 11.85
C ASN A 43 6.14 -3.40 11.26
N VAL A 44 6.35 -3.75 9.99
CA VAL A 44 7.60 -3.50 9.29
C VAL A 44 7.82 -2.02 9.01
N GLU A 45 6.77 -1.21 9.06
CA GLU A 45 6.83 0.22 8.75
C GLU A 45 6.73 1.08 10.01
N ALA A 46 6.94 0.52 11.21
CA ALA A 46 6.73 1.16 12.53
C ALA A 46 7.38 2.56 12.72
N GLY A 47 8.34 2.95 11.88
CA GLY A 47 9.00 4.27 11.85
C GLY A 47 8.58 5.21 10.72
N ALA A 48 7.53 4.88 9.95
CA ALA A 48 7.14 5.64 8.78
C ALA A 48 6.82 7.11 9.11
N ARG A 49 7.39 8.02 8.32
CA ARG A 49 7.21 9.47 8.46
C ARG A 49 7.39 10.16 7.11
N GLY A 50 6.96 11.40 6.99
CA GLY A 50 7.08 12.09 5.71
C GLY A 50 6.62 13.53 5.72
N SER A 51 6.51 14.06 4.52
CA SER A 51 5.95 15.38 4.28
C SER A 51 5.20 15.42 2.95
N ALA A 52 4.14 16.20 2.91
CA ALA A 52 3.43 16.53 1.69
C ALA A 52 3.38 18.05 1.49
N ASP A 53 3.69 18.50 0.28
CA ASP A 53 3.56 19.89 -0.18
C ASP A 53 2.50 19.93 -1.26
N LEU A 54 1.45 20.73 -1.07
CA LEU A 54 0.26 20.73 -1.92
C LEU A 54 -0.05 22.15 -2.42
N LEU A 55 -0.61 22.24 -3.62
CA LEU A 55 -1.17 23.45 -4.19
C LEU A 55 -2.60 23.15 -4.66
N LEU A 56 -3.59 23.73 -3.99
CA LEU A 56 -5.00 23.52 -4.30
C LEU A 56 -5.61 24.80 -4.84
N CYS A 57 -6.21 24.75 -6.02
CA CYS A 57 -6.81 25.91 -6.67
C CYS A 57 -8.32 25.78 -6.82
N THR A 58 -9.05 26.91 -6.72
CA THR A 58 -10.51 26.95 -6.80
C THR A 58 -11.09 26.55 -8.15
N ASN A 59 -10.26 26.53 -9.20
CA ASN A 59 -10.63 26.02 -10.52
C ASN A 59 -10.48 24.50 -10.67
N GLY A 60 -10.11 23.78 -9.59
CA GLY A 60 -9.91 22.34 -9.58
C GLY A 60 -8.48 21.88 -9.88
N THR A 61 -7.54 22.78 -10.17
CA THR A 61 -6.13 22.40 -10.27
C THR A 61 -5.62 22.00 -8.88
N MET A 62 -5.15 20.76 -8.75
CA MET A 62 -4.57 20.22 -7.50
C MET A 62 -3.25 19.55 -7.83
N LEU A 63 -2.18 20.01 -7.20
CA LEU A 63 -0.84 19.46 -7.38
C LEU A 63 -0.26 19.12 -6.02
N GLY A 64 0.55 18.06 -5.98
CA GLY A 64 1.24 17.65 -4.77
C GLY A 64 2.66 17.21 -5.01
N SER A 65 3.44 17.19 -3.94
CA SER A 65 4.69 16.46 -3.81
C SER A 65 4.66 15.71 -2.47
N LEU A 66 5.17 14.49 -2.47
CA LEU A 66 5.17 13.59 -1.33
C LEU A 66 6.58 13.02 -1.15
N VAL A 67 7.06 13.04 0.08
CA VAL A 67 8.25 12.29 0.52
C VAL A 67 7.86 11.47 1.73
N VAL A 68 8.11 10.16 1.67
CA VAL A 68 7.87 9.25 2.80
C VAL A 68 9.13 8.41 3.02
N GLU A 69 9.52 8.28 4.28
CA GLU A 69 10.64 7.48 4.76
C GLU A 69 10.12 6.37 5.68
N GLY A 70 10.87 5.28 5.81
CA GLY A 70 10.52 4.15 6.68
C GLY A 70 9.35 3.31 6.18
N VAL A 71 9.06 3.37 4.87
CA VAL A 71 8.06 2.53 4.19
C VAL A 71 8.77 1.47 3.36
N HIS A 72 8.29 0.23 3.44
CA HIS A 72 8.95 -0.92 2.83
C HIS A 72 8.05 -1.63 1.82
N SER A 73 6.76 -1.30 1.79
CA SER A 73 5.80 -1.78 0.82
C SER A 73 5.31 -0.66 -0.11
N GLU A 74 4.85 -1.02 -1.31
CA GLU A 74 4.35 -0.05 -2.30
C GLU A 74 3.30 0.89 -1.69
N ILE A 75 3.37 2.18 -2.05
CA ILE A 75 2.35 3.15 -1.69
C ILE A 75 1.18 2.98 -2.65
N ILE A 76 0.07 2.48 -2.14
CA ILE A 76 -1.13 2.17 -2.93
C ILE A 76 -2.15 3.32 -2.96
N ALA A 77 -2.04 4.30 -2.03
CA ALA A 77 -2.89 5.48 -2.02
C ALA A 77 -2.28 6.64 -1.23
N THR A 78 -2.49 7.88 -1.69
CA THR A 78 -2.25 9.09 -0.91
C THR A 78 -3.39 10.08 -1.10
N HIS A 79 -4.14 10.36 -0.02
CA HIS A 79 -5.36 11.16 -0.06
C HIS A 79 -5.41 12.22 1.03
N ILE A 80 -6.28 13.21 0.84
CA ILE A 80 -6.77 14.07 1.92
C ILE A 80 -8.12 13.54 2.38
N HIS A 81 -8.29 13.46 3.69
CA HIS A 81 -9.57 13.16 4.34
C HIS A 81 -10.05 14.36 5.14
N HIS A 82 -11.37 14.46 5.30
CA HIS A 82 -12.00 15.38 6.25
C HIS A 82 -12.16 14.70 7.63
N CYS A 83 -11.74 15.37 8.70
CA CYS A 83 -11.89 14.90 10.08
C CYS A 83 -13.33 15.12 10.56
N GLU A 84 -14.11 14.06 10.80
CA GLU A 84 -15.49 14.18 11.30
C GLU A 84 -15.60 14.74 12.74
N GLY A 85 -14.51 14.74 13.52
CA GLY A 85 -14.48 15.17 14.93
C GLY A 85 -14.32 16.67 15.19
N GLY A 86 -14.26 17.52 14.15
CA GLY A 86 -14.06 18.96 14.30
C GLY A 86 -12.69 19.36 14.86
N ASP A 87 -12.58 20.51 15.53
CA ASP A 87 -11.31 21.12 15.98
C ASP A 87 -10.94 20.78 17.44
N SER A 88 -10.87 19.49 17.74
CA SER A 88 -10.44 18.96 19.04
C SER A 88 -8.91 18.79 19.12
N PRO A 89 -8.29 18.83 20.30
CA PRO A 89 -6.87 18.51 20.45
C PRO A 89 -6.51 17.12 19.89
N GLN A 90 -7.44 16.15 19.94
CA GLN A 90 -7.24 14.81 19.38
C GLN A 90 -7.19 14.82 17.83
N THR A 91 -8.05 15.60 17.18
CA THR A 91 -8.12 15.71 15.71
C THR A 91 -7.01 16.58 15.11
N ARG A 92 -6.49 17.56 15.87
CA ARG A 92 -5.37 18.42 15.42
C ARG A 92 -4.06 17.71 15.15
N THR A 93 -3.89 16.48 15.65
CA THR A 93 -2.71 15.66 15.35
C THR A 93 -2.88 14.86 14.06
N GLY A 94 -4.10 14.79 13.49
CA GLY A 94 -4.43 13.89 12.37
C GLY A 94 -4.44 12.40 12.75
N VAL A 95 -3.84 12.02 13.89
CA VAL A 95 -3.60 10.63 14.31
C VAL A 95 -4.88 9.87 14.63
N LEU A 96 -5.92 10.56 15.11
CA LEU A 96 -7.22 9.97 15.47
C LEU A 96 -8.34 10.39 14.51
N CYS A 97 -8.01 11.08 13.42
CA CYS A 97 -9.01 11.45 12.44
C CYS A 97 -9.37 10.25 11.56
N SER A 98 -10.66 10.03 11.40
CA SER A 98 -11.28 9.17 10.41
C SER A 98 -12.34 9.96 9.66
N GLY A 99 -12.49 9.68 8.38
CA GLY A 99 -13.54 10.26 7.55
C GLY A 99 -13.35 9.87 6.08
N PRO A 100 -14.31 10.15 5.20
CA PRO A 100 -14.17 9.86 3.79
C PRO A 100 -13.05 10.71 3.17
N PRO A 101 -12.33 10.18 2.17
CA PRO A 101 -11.41 10.98 1.39
C PRO A 101 -12.17 12.03 0.59
N VAL A 102 -11.54 13.18 0.42
CA VAL A 102 -12.08 14.36 -0.29
C VAL A 102 -11.24 14.72 -1.51
N VAL A 103 -9.95 14.34 -1.52
CA VAL A 103 -9.04 14.50 -2.66
C VAL A 103 -8.13 13.30 -2.75
N ASN A 104 -8.04 12.71 -3.95
CA ASN A 104 -7.09 11.65 -4.26
C ASN A 104 -5.91 12.21 -5.05
N PHE A 105 -4.67 11.85 -4.72
CA PHE A 105 -3.49 12.25 -5.50
C PHE A 105 -2.94 11.09 -6.33
N CYS A 106 -2.03 10.31 -5.74
CA CYS A 106 -1.44 9.15 -6.38
C CYS A 106 -1.91 7.86 -5.72
N GLY A 107 -1.91 6.76 -6.47
CA GLY A 107 -2.25 5.43 -5.97
C GLY A 107 -2.51 4.41 -7.07
N ASP A 108 -2.89 3.21 -6.67
CA ASP A 108 -3.10 2.07 -7.55
C ASP A 108 -4.60 1.79 -7.73
N ASN A 109 -5.02 1.75 -9.00
CA ASN A 109 -6.39 1.49 -9.40
C ASN A 109 -6.70 -0.02 -9.55
N ALA A 110 -5.78 -0.92 -9.16
CA ALA A 110 -5.99 -2.35 -9.24
C ALA A 110 -7.21 -2.79 -8.43
N ALA A 111 -7.96 -3.75 -8.98
CA ALA A 111 -9.17 -4.26 -8.34
C ALA A 111 -8.84 -4.90 -6.98
N GLY A 112 -9.63 -4.54 -5.96
CA GLY A 112 -9.44 -5.01 -4.59
C GLY A 112 -8.60 -4.09 -3.71
N LEU A 113 -7.99 -3.04 -4.27
CA LEU A 113 -7.35 -1.96 -3.51
C LEU A 113 -8.36 -0.84 -3.15
N ILE A 114 -7.87 0.26 -2.57
CA ILE A 114 -8.69 1.37 -2.10
C ILE A 114 -9.40 2.05 -3.28
N ALA A 115 -10.73 2.00 -3.29
CA ALA A 115 -11.58 2.54 -4.34
C ALA A 115 -12.55 3.58 -3.76
N ASP A 116 -12.18 4.86 -3.84
CA ASP A 116 -12.96 5.97 -3.27
C ASP A 116 -13.98 6.56 -4.24
N GLY A 117 -14.28 5.86 -5.33
CA GLY A 117 -15.22 6.30 -6.35
C GLY A 117 -14.64 7.23 -7.42
N VAL A 118 -13.35 7.57 -7.34
CA VAL A 118 -12.58 8.24 -8.41
C VAL A 118 -11.23 7.56 -8.56
N ASN A 119 -10.84 7.29 -9.80
CA ASN A 119 -9.55 6.69 -10.10
C ASN A 119 -8.41 7.68 -9.83
N TYR A 120 -7.30 7.17 -9.33
CA TYR A 120 -6.05 7.91 -9.25
C TYR A 120 -5.55 8.27 -10.65
N ALA A 121 -5.04 9.49 -10.81
CA ALA A 121 -4.50 9.95 -12.07
C ALA A 121 -3.16 9.27 -12.43
N GLU A 122 -2.43 8.84 -11.40
CA GLU A 122 -1.08 8.28 -11.51
C GLU A 122 -0.74 7.41 -10.29
N ALA A 123 0.20 6.49 -10.47
CA ALA A 123 0.76 5.70 -9.38
C ALA A 123 1.68 6.56 -8.49
N CYS A 124 1.76 6.22 -7.21
CA CYS A 124 2.77 6.81 -6.34
C CYS A 124 4.17 6.28 -6.70
N GLY A 125 5.21 7.02 -6.31
CA GLY A 125 6.59 6.56 -6.41
C GLY A 125 6.83 5.34 -5.52
N SER A 126 7.51 4.34 -6.06
CA SER A 126 7.88 3.14 -5.30
C SER A 126 8.96 3.46 -4.24
N PRO A 127 8.92 2.81 -3.07
CA PRO A 127 10.00 2.90 -2.10
C PRO A 127 11.32 2.42 -2.68
N SER A 128 12.40 3.16 -2.42
CA SER A 128 13.77 2.68 -2.65
C SER A 128 14.15 1.61 -1.63
N ALA A 129 15.26 0.89 -1.86
CA ALA A 129 15.81 -0.08 -0.90
C ALA A 129 16.13 0.52 0.49
N ALA A 130 16.27 1.85 0.60
CA ALA A 130 16.44 2.55 1.87
C ALA A 130 15.11 2.90 2.56
N GLY A 131 13.98 2.43 2.03
CA GLY A 131 12.65 2.71 2.54
C GLY A 131 12.16 4.14 2.29
N VAL A 132 12.67 4.80 1.23
CA VAL A 132 12.30 6.17 0.88
C VAL A 132 11.55 6.19 -0.44
N SER A 133 10.33 6.73 -0.44
CA SER A 133 9.54 7.05 -1.62
C SER A 133 9.48 8.57 -1.83
N ARG A 134 9.59 8.99 -3.10
CA ARG A 134 9.44 10.39 -3.52
C ARG A 134 8.56 10.48 -4.74
N THR A 135 7.55 11.34 -4.68
CA THR A 135 6.64 11.63 -5.79
C THR A 135 6.51 13.14 -5.90
N SER A 136 6.62 13.69 -7.12
CA SER A 136 6.50 15.13 -7.35
C SER A 136 5.57 15.41 -8.51
N GLY A 137 4.74 16.45 -8.38
CA GLY A 137 3.79 16.83 -9.42
C GLY A 137 2.56 15.93 -9.49
N MET A 138 2.24 15.20 -8.42
CA MET A 138 1.06 14.33 -8.37
C MET A 138 -0.21 15.15 -8.57
N ARG A 139 -1.04 14.76 -9.53
CA ARG A 139 -2.30 15.46 -9.81
C ARG A 139 -3.40 14.98 -8.89
N GLY A 140 -4.01 15.93 -8.18
CA GLY A 140 -5.15 15.69 -7.32
C GLY A 140 -6.46 15.58 -8.12
N SER A 141 -7.37 14.73 -7.66
CA SER A 141 -8.72 14.55 -8.15
C SER A 141 -9.69 14.64 -6.99
N LEU A 142 -10.74 15.44 -7.14
CA LEU A 142 -11.78 15.57 -6.13
C LEU A 142 -12.59 14.29 -6.03
N VAL A 143 -12.81 13.83 -4.79
CA VAL A 143 -13.72 12.72 -4.50
C VAL A 143 -15.12 13.29 -4.28
N PRO A 144 -16.14 12.89 -5.08
CA PRO A 144 -17.50 13.38 -4.94
C PRO A 144 -18.08 13.11 -3.55
N GLN A 145 -18.31 14.18 -2.79
CA GLN A 145 -18.96 14.10 -1.49
C GLN A 145 -20.48 14.07 -1.68
N LYS A 146 -21.10 12.89 -1.56
CA LYS A 146 -22.56 12.78 -1.65
C LYS A 146 -23.22 13.49 -0.46
N GLY A 147 -24.00 14.54 -0.73
CA GLY A 147 -24.87 15.19 0.25
C GLY A 147 -24.31 16.39 0.99
N THR A 148 -23.06 16.82 0.75
CA THR A 148 -22.48 18.01 1.40
C THR A 148 -22.92 19.33 0.76
N GLY A 149 -23.34 19.31 -0.52
CA GLY A 149 -23.75 20.50 -1.27
C GLY A 149 -22.62 21.48 -1.59
N MET A 150 -21.38 21.17 -1.19
CA MET A 150 -20.21 22.02 -1.36
C MET A 150 -19.60 21.82 -2.75
N SER A 151 -19.36 22.92 -3.47
CA SER A 151 -18.62 22.93 -4.73
C SER A 151 -17.13 22.68 -4.52
N ALA A 152 -16.44 22.31 -5.59
CA ALA A 152 -14.98 22.16 -5.63
C ALA A 152 -14.24 23.40 -5.07
N ALA A 153 -14.69 24.58 -5.49
CA ALA A 153 -14.10 25.84 -5.07
C ALA A 153 -14.32 26.12 -3.59
N GLU A 154 -15.51 25.82 -3.06
CA GLU A 154 -15.80 25.97 -1.63
C GLU A 154 -14.99 25.00 -0.77
N LEU A 155 -14.81 23.76 -1.23
CA LEU A 155 -13.97 22.78 -0.50
C LEU A 155 -12.51 23.21 -0.44
N VAL A 156 -11.95 23.72 -1.56
CA VAL A 156 -10.58 24.24 -1.58
C VAL A 156 -10.43 25.42 -0.60
N ARG A 157 -11.42 26.33 -0.54
CA ARG A 157 -11.40 27.44 0.42
C ARG A 157 -11.52 26.95 1.86
N ASP A 158 -12.41 25.99 2.14
CA ASP A 158 -12.56 25.43 3.49
C ASP A 158 -11.26 24.73 3.95
N MET A 159 -10.55 24.02 3.07
CA MET A 159 -9.22 23.48 3.38
C MET A 159 -8.19 24.57 3.68
N ALA A 160 -8.25 25.70 2.98
CA ALA A 160 -7.31 26.81 3.19
C ALA A 160 -7.59 27.58 4.48
N GLU A 161 -8.85 27.80 4.81
CA GLU A 161 -9.31 28.52 5.99
C GLU A 161 -9.27 27.65 7.26
N HIS A 162 -9.44 26.33 7.10
CA HIS A 162 -9.54 25.36 8.18
C HIS A 162 -8.68 24.11 7.94
N PRO A 163 -7.36 24.26 7.67
CA PRO A 163 -6.51 23.14 7.26
C PRO A 163 -6.42 22.04 8.33
N ASN A 164 -6.58 22.39 9.61
CA ASN A 164 -6.63 21.47 10.72
C ASN A 164 -7.86 20.53 10.77
N LYS A 165 -8.90 20.78 9.96
CA LYS A 165 -10.01 19.84 9.76
C LYS A 165 -9.68 18.73 8.76
N TYR A 166 -8.51 18.80 8.12
CA TYR A 166 -8.10 17.90 7.06
C TYR A 166 -6.77 17.26 7.39
N TYR A 167 -6.57 16.04 6.90
CA TYR A 167 -5.30 15.34 7.06
C TYR A 167 -4.94 14.61 5.77
N VAL A 168 -3.64 14.57 5.50
CA VAL A 168 -3.06 13.71 4.48
C VAL A 168 -2.86 12.33 5.09
N ASN A 169 -3.21 11.30 4.33
CA ASN A 169 -3.10 9.91 4.73
C ASN A 169 -2.41 9.13 3.60
N VAL A 170 -1.39 8.35 3.96
CA VAL A 170 -0.62 7.53 3.01
C VAL A 170 -0.86 6.07 3.34
N HIS A 171 -1.38 5.31 2.39
CA HIS A 171 -1.55 3.86 2.51
C HIS A 171 -0.46 3.16 1.73
N THR A 172 0.23 2.27 2.42
CA THR A 172 1.09 1.24 1.84
C THR A 172 0.35 -0.10 1.78
N THR A 173 0.82 -1.04 0.96
CA THR A 173 0.25 -2.39 0.92
C THR A 173 0.26 -3.07 2.29
N ALA A 174 1.33 -2.91 3.08
CA ALA A 174 1.43 -3.45 4.43
C ALA A 174 0.36 -2.85 5.36
N SER A 175 0.25 -1.51 5.37
CA SER A 175 -0.73 -0.80 6.19
C SER A 175 -2.17 -1.20 5.84
N TYR A 176 -2.47 -1.39 4.55
CA TYR A 176 -3.76 -1.82 4.06
C TYR A 176 -4.05 -3.27 4.44
N MET A 177 -3.09 -4.17 4.28
CA MET A 177 -3.27 -5.60 4.59
C MET A 177 -3.64 -5.83 6.05
N HIS A 178 -2.99 -5.11 6.96
CA HIS A 178 -3.23 -5.30 8.39
C HIS A 178 -4.70 -5.02 8.75
N PHE A 179 -5.25 -3.92 8.24
CA PHE A 179 -6.59 -3.45 8.59
C PHE A 179 -7.71 -3.99 7.69
N TYR A 180 -7.37 -4.67 6.60
CA TYR A 180 -8.32 -5.16 5.60
C TYR A 180 -9.54 -5.88 6.24
N PRO A 181 -10.79 -5.58 5.82
CA PRO A 181 -11.16 -4.74 4.66
C PRO A 181 -11.26 -3.24 4.94
N HIS A 182 -11.08 -2.82 6.20
CA HIS A 182 -10.93 -1.41 6.54
C HIS A 182 -9.48 -0.97 6.27
N HIS A 183 -9.21 0.32 6.21
CA HIS A 183 -7.87 0.79 5.90
C HIS A 183 -7.45 1.92 6.81
N GLU A 184 -6.25 1.77 7.36
CA GLU A 184 -5.54 2.77 8.14
C GLU A 184 -4.23 3.03 7.44
N GLY A 185 -3.89 4.29 7.17
CA GLY A 185 -2.63 4.60 6.47
C GLY A 185 -1.41 4.28 7.33
N ALA A 186 -0.28 4.05 6.68
CA ALA A 186 1.03 3.88 7.32
C ALA A 186 1.43 5.14 8.10
N CYS A 187 1.30 6.31 7.46
CA CYS A 187 1.55 7.59 8.09
C CYS A 187 0.50 8.63 7.68
N ARG A 188 0.26 9.58 8.57
CA ARG A 188 -0.73 10.65 8.38
C ARG A 188 -0.35 11.92 9.12
N GLY A 189 -0.93 13.03 8.70
CA GLY A 189 -0.68 14.31 9.35
C GLY A 189 -1.67 15.40 8.94
N PRO A 190 -1.97 16.35 9.83
CA PRO A 190 -2.92 17.42 9.57
C PRO A 190 -2.37 18.37 8.49
N LEU A 191 -3.26 18.93 7.66
CA LEU A 191 -2.88 20.03 6.77
C LEU A 191 -2.60 21.29 7.58
N ARG A 192 -1.72 22.13 7.02
CA ARG A 192 -1.28 23.40 7.58
C ARG A 192 -1.01 24.41 6.47
N SER A 193 -1.24 25.69 6.75
CA SER A 193 -0.77 26.78 5.89
C SER A 193 0.75 26.96 6.04
N PRO A 194 1.47 27.36 4.97
CA PRO A 194 2.91 27.64 5.04
C PRO A 194 3.22 28.69 6.11
N GLY A 195 4.20 28.39 6.97
CA GLY A 195 4.61 29.30 8.05
C GLY A 195 4.00 28.99 9.43
N ALA A 196 3.11 28.00 9.55
CA ALA A 196 2.72 27.47 10.86
C ALA A 196 3.84 26.56 11.42
N ALA A 197 4.35 26.88 12.62
CA ALA A 197 5.41 26.12 13.26
C ALA A 197 5.05 24.63 13.40
N ALA A 198 5.97 23.75 12.97
CA ALA A 198 5.85 22.31 13.18
C ALA A 198 5.89 21.99 14.69
N PRO A 199 5.07 21.07 15.21
CA PRO A 199 5.26 20.55 16.56
C PRO A 199 6.56 19.74 16.58
N GLU A 200 7.36 19.97 17.61
CA GLU A 200 8.60 19.23 17.84
C GLU A 200 8.27 17.76 18.11
N SER A 201 8.80 16.88 17.25
CA SER A 201 8.67 15.44 17.38
C SER A 201 9.65 14.94 18.45
N SER A 202 9.12 14.54 19.61
CA SER A 202 9.91 13.99 20.71
C SER A 202 10.22 12.51 20.42
N THR A 203 11.49 12.21 20.10
CA THR A 203 11.96 10.83 19.97
C THR A 203 12.51 10.33 21.31
N THR A 204 11.87 9.31 21.88
CA THR A 204 12.41 8.57 23.03
C THR A 204 13.13 7.33 22.50
N PRO A 205 14.40 7.06 22.87
CA PRO A 205 15.09 5.85 22.43
C PRO A 205 14.59 4.64 23.22
N ALA A 206 14.32 3.54 22.52
CA ALA A 206 14.06 2.24 23.14
C ALA A 206 15.39 1.61 23.61
N PRO A 207 15.44 0.99 24.79
CA PRO A 207 16.65 0.34 25.29
C PRO A 207 16.83 -1.03 24.65
N ALA A 208 18.06 -1.33 24.24
CA ALA A 208 18.49 -2.67 23.88
C ALA A 208 18.81 -3.48 25.16
N SER A 209 18.37 -4.74 25.20
CA SER A 209 18.99 -5.72 26.08
C SER A 209 18.93 -7.12 25.47
N ALA A 210 19.99 -7.88 25.73
CA ALA A 210 20.32 -9.17 25.13
C ALA A 210 20.34 -10.28 26.18
N VAL A 211 19.83 -11.47 25.84
CA VAL A 211 20.25 -12.87 26.18
C VAL A 211 19.46 -13.80 25.20
N PRO A 212 19.99 -14.92 24.66
CA PRO A 212 19.30 -15.66 23.58
C PRO A 212 18.10 -16.46 24.08
N ALA A 213 16.93 -15.83 24.04
CA ALA A 213 15.63 -16.49 23.96
C ALA A 213 15.37 -16.93 22.50
N ASP A 214 14.32 -17.73 22.29
CA ASP A 214 13.82 -18.06 20.95
C ASP A 214 13.78 -16.80 20.07
N ARG A 215 14.54 -16.82 18.97
CA ARG A 215 14.64 -15.67 18.07
C ARG A 215 13.52 -15.77 17.07
N CYS A 216 12.71 -14.72 16.99
CA CYS A 216 11.70 -14.56 15.97
C CYS A 216 12.12 -13.44 15.01
N TYR A 217 11.92 -13.68 13.73
CA TYR A 217 12.22 -12.75 12.66
C TYR A 217 10.91 -12.37 11.97
N SER A 218 10.60 -11.08 11.95
CA SER A 218 9.56 -10.50 11.10
C SER A 218 10.14 -10.25 9.72
N MET A 219 9.41 -10.70 8.72
CA MET A 219 9.76 -10.64 7.31
C MET A 219 8.52 -10.33 6.52
N PHE A 220 8.71 -9.85 5.30
CA PHE A 220 7.62 -9.64 4.37
C PHE A 220 8.02 -10.04 2.95
N SER A 221 7.02 -10.12 2.07
CA SER A 221 7.24 -10.31 0.65
C SER A 221 6.18 -9.54 -0.14
N GLN A 222 6.63 -8.69 -1.05
CA GLN A 222 5.77 -8.08 -2.06
C GLN A 222 5.75 -8.99 -3.29
N MET A 223 4.58 -9.55 -3.60
CA MET A 223 4.42 -10.49 -4.69
C MET A 223 3.85 -9.79 -5.92
N SER A 224 4.46 -10.06 -7.07
CA SER A 224 3.96 -9.68 -8.38
C SER A 224 3.64 -10.93 -9.19
N MET A 225 2.90 -10.73 -10.28
CA MET A 225 2.59 -11.78 -11.23
C MET A 225 3.90 -12.41 -11.72
N ASN A 226 4.00 -13.74 -11.60
CA ASN A 226 5.15 -14.47 -12.09
C ASN A 226 5.25 -14.31 -13.62
N GLU A 227 6.39 -13.83 -14.13
CA GLU A 227 6.63 -13.69 -15.58
C GLU A 227 6.44 -15.01 -16.36
N LEU A 228 6.76 -16.16 -15.78
CA LEU A 228 6.51 -17.49 -16.38
C LEU A 228 5.01 -17.78 -16.55
N GLN A 229 4.15 -17.05 -15.85
CA GLN A 229 2.71 -17.18 -15.94
C GLN A 229 2.10 -16.14 -16.89
N ARG A 230 2.90 -15.31 -17.59
CA ARG A 230 2.40 -14.43 -18.65
C ARG A 230 2.17 -15.19 -19.95
N TYR A 231 1.09 -15.97 -19.99
CA TYR A 231 0.60 -16.62 -21.19
C TYR A 231 -0.82 -16.16 -21.53
N LYS A 232 -1.19 -16.35 -22.80
CA LYS A 232 -2.51 -15.97 -23.31
C LYS A 232 -3.60 -16.70 -22.52
N ASP A 233 -4.65 -15.97 -22.14
CA ASP A 233 -5.82 -16.50 -21.43
C ASP A 233 -5.50 -17.03 -20.02
N ASN A 234 -4.38 -16.63 -19.40
CA ASN A 234 -4.18 -16.89 -17.97
C ASN A 234 -5.21 -16.10 -17.14
N PRO A 235 -6.13 -16.79 -16.42
CA PRO A 235 -7.16 -16.13 -15.62
C PRO A 235 -6.58 -15.31 -14.46
N ASP A 236 -5.32 -15.57 -14.08
CA ASP A 236 -4.65 -14.94 -12.96
C ASP A 236 -3.60 -13.89 -13.38
N SER A 237 -3.62 -13.44 -14.65
CA SER A 237 -2.61 -12.57 -15.26
C SER A 237 -2.38 -11.21 -14.59
N ALA A 238 -3.27 -10.78 -13.70
CA ALA A 238 -3.18 -9.54 -12.94
C ALA A 238 -2.83 -9.78 -11.45
N ALA A 239 -2.45 -11.00 -11.08
CA ALA A 239 -2.29 -11.33 -9.69
C ALA A 239 -1.10 -10.62 -9.03
N THR A 240 -1.35 -10.00 -7.89
CA THR A 240 -0.35 -9.38 -7.02
C THR A 240 -0.68 -9.72 -5.57
N GLY A 241 0.25 -9.46 -4.66
CA GLY A 241 -0.06 -9.64 -3.25
C GLY A 241 1.04 -9.19 -2.31
N TYR A 242 0.78 -9.38 -1.03
CA TYR A 242 1.70 -9.10 0.05
C TYR A 242 1.58 -10.18 1.11
N ALA A 243 2.70 -10.55 1.72
CA ALA A 243 2.73 -11.48 2.84
C ALA A 243 3.58 -10.93 3.98
N ASP A 244 3.03 -10.92 5.20
CA ASP A 244 3.78 -10.79 6.43
C ASP A 244 4.07 -12.18 6.99
N VAL A 245 5.32 -12.42 7.39
CA VAL A 245 5.78 -13.71 7.91
C VAL A 245 6.56 -13.50 9.21
N THR A 246 6.24 -14.30 10.21
CA THR A 246 7.03 -14.44 11.43
C THR A 246 7.60 -15.85 11.51
N LEU A 247 8.92 -15.96 11.58
CA LEU A 247 9.63 -17.22 11.69
C LEU A 247 10.45 -17.24 12.99
N CYS A 248 10.19 -18.23 13.84
CA CYS A 248 10.88 -18.38 15.12
C CYS A 248 11.75 -19.64 15.16
N THR A 249 12.93 -19.56 15.77
CA THR A 249 13.87 -20.68 15.87
C THR A 249 13.34 -21.86 16.68
N ASN A 250 12.29 -21.68 17.49
CA ASN A 250 11.57 -22.77 18.17
C ASN A 250 10.59 -23.54 17.27
N GLY A 251 10.48 -23.15 16.00
CA GLY A 251 9.59 -23.77 15.01
C GLY A 251 8.20 -23.15 14.91
N THR A 252 7.91 -22.11 15.69
CA THR A 252 6.71 -21.29 15.44
C THR A 252 6.88 -20.53 14.14
N MET A 253 6.03 -20.81 13.16
CA MET A 253 5.99 -20.12 11.88
C MET A 253 4.57 -19.62 11.64
N ARG A 254 4.41 -18.34 11.33
CA ARG A 254 3.10 -17.75 11.02
C ARG A 254 3.20 -16.84 9.81
N ALA A 255 2.17 -16.82 8.99
CA ALA A 255 2.06 -15.88 7.88
C ALA A 255 0.64 -15.34 7.73
N THR A 256 0.53 -14.09 7.28
CA THR A 256 -0.70 -13.50 6.77
C THR A 256 -0.42 -13.02 5.36
N ALA A 257 -1.22 -13.46 4.40
CA ALA A 257 -1.08 -13.06 3.01
C ALA A 257 -2.39 -12.47 2.48
N LEU A 258 -2.25 -11.43 1.66
CA LEU A 258 -3.33 -10.79 0.92
C LEU A 258 -2.98 -10.78 -0.56
N MET A 259 -3.82 -11.43 -1.35
CA MET A 259 -3.68 -11.52 -2.80
C MET A 259 -4.81 -10.74 -3.48
N PHE A 260 -4.52 -10.18 -4.64
CA PHE A 260 -5.47 -9.49 -5.53
C PHE A 260 -5.37 -10.05 -6.95
N GLY A 261 -6.35 -9.74 -7.80
CA GLY A 261 -6.24 -9.91 -9.25
C GLY A 261 -6.20 -11.36 -9.75
N GLY A 262 -6.41 -12.35 -8.88
CA GLY A 262 -6.56 -13.75 -9.26
C GLY A 262 -8.03 -14.17 -9.39
N ALA A 263 -8.26 -15.22 -10.16
CA ALA A 263 -9.57 -15.78 -10.45
C ALA A 263 -9.65 -17.30 -10.25
N SER A 264 -8.53 -18.02 -10.35
CA SER A 264 -8.49 -19.48 -10.11
C SER A 264 -8.17 -19.81 -8.65
N GLY A 265 -8.62 -20.96 -8.16
CA GLY A 265 -8.55 -21.31 -6.74
C GLY A 265 -7.12 -21.33 -6.20
N LEU A 266 -6.86 -20.68 -5.07
CA LEU A 266 -5.58 -20.76 -4.36
C LEU A 266 -5.39 -22.16 -3.79
N ILE A 267 -4.35 -22.86 -4.22
CA ILE A 267 -4.07 -24.25 -3.83
C ILE A 267 -2.87 -24.39 -2.89
N ALA A 268 -1.97 -23.40 -2.82
CA ALA A 268 -0.87 -23.41 -1.88
C ALA A 268 -0.21 -22.02 -1.69
N MET A 269 0.39 -21.80 -0.52
CA MET A 269 1.31 -20.69 -0.27
C MET A 269 2.54 -21.19 0.47
N HIS A 270 3.72 -20.88 -0.06
CA HIS A 270 5.01 -21.40 0.40
C HIS A 270 6.06 -20.31 0.53
N ILE A 271 7.08 -20.60 1.33
CA ILE A 271 8.42 -20.05 1.09
C ILE A 271 9.23 -21.12 0.36
N HIS A 272 9.82 -20.74 -0.76
CA HIS A 272 10.76 -21.56 -1.52
C HIS A 272 12.19 -21.06 -1.32
N GLN A 273 13.14 -21.97 -1.45
CA GLN A 273 14.54 -21.61 -1.56
C GLN A 273 14.92 -21.42 -3.03
N CYS A 274 15.74 -20.42 -3.32
CA CYS A 274 16.27 -20.18 -4.65
C CYS A 274 17.49 -21.07 -4.96
N GLU A 275 17.39 -21.90 -5.98
CA GLU A 275 18.53 -22.60 -6.55
C GLU A 275 19.31 -21.65 -7.48
N GLY A 276 20.60 -21.42 -7.21
CA GLY A 276 21.45 -20.54 -8.04
C GLY A 276 22.41 -19.61 -7.28
N GLY A 277 22.34 -19.54 -5.95
CA GLY A 277 23.24 -18.73 -5.12
C GLY A 277 23.01 -17.21 -5.25
N ASP A 278 24.02 -16.39 -4.98
CA ASP A 278 23.89 -14.90 -4.89
C ASP A 278 23.89 -14.16 -6.23
N SER A 279 23.59 -14.85 -7.34
CA SER A 279 23.57 -14.22 -8.66
C SER A 279 22.48 -13.14 -8.74
N PRO A 280 22.65 -12.05 -9.52
CA PRO A 280 21.61 -11.03 -9.68
C PRO A 280 20.24 -11.60 -10.14
N GLN A 281 20.24 -12.75 -10.83
CA GLN A 281 19.03 -13.44 -11.27
C GLN A 281 18.20 -14.06 -10.13
N THR A 282 18.80 -14.36 -8.97
CA THR A 282 18.05 -14.90 -7.81
C THR A 282 17.34 -13.82 -7.01
N ARG A 283 17.68 -12.54 -7.21
CA ARG A 283 17.15 -11.42 -6.42
C ARG A 283 15.76 -10.94 -6.83
N THR A 284 15.30 -11.22 -8.05
CA THR A 284 13.99 -10.75 -8.51
C THR A 284 12.87 -11.74 -8.24
N ALA A 285 13.15 -12.92 -7.67
CA ALA A 285 12.26 -14.08 -7.58
C ALA A 285 11.73 -14.60 -8.95
N ASP A 286 11.69 -13.78 -10.00
CA ASP A 286 11.13 -14.02 -11.34
C ASP A 286 11.84 -15.06 -12.19
N LEU A 287 13.05 -15.48 -11.85
CA LEU A 287 13.73 -16.60 -12.52
C LEU A 287 14.19 -17.66 -11.53
N CYS A 288 13.82 -17.47 -10.28
CA CYS A 288 14.17 -18.34 -9.19
C CYS A 288 13.31 -19.61 -9.24
N ASN A 289 13.94 -20.77 -9.09
CA ASN A 289 13.27 -22.05 -8.95
C ASN A 289 13.93 -22.82 -7.81
N GLY A 290 13.16 -23.66 -7.13
CA GLY A 290 13.65 -24.51 -6.06
C GLY A 290 12.51 -25.05 -5.20
N PRO A 291 12.80 -26.01 -4.32
CA PRO A 291 11.78 -26.69 -3.54
C PRO A 291 11.15 -25.76 -2.50
N PRO A 292 9.88 -26.02 -2.11
CA PRO A 292 9.30 -25.38 -0.94
C PRO A 292 10.10 -25.80 0.30
N VAL A 293 10.39 -24.84 1.17
CA VAL A 293 11.06 -25.08 2.46
C VAL A 293 10.12 -24.85 3.64
N VAL A 294 9.06 -24.05 3.46
CA VAL A 294 7.99 -23.85 4.45
C VAL A 294 6.63 -23.83 3.74
N ASN A 295 5.69 -24.61 4.27
CA ASN A 295 4.29 -24.65 3.83
C ASN A 295 3.40 -23.90 4.81
N PHE A 296 2.49 -23.07 4.30
CA PHE A 296 1.52 -22.35 5.15
C PHE A 296 0.10 -22.88 4.97
N CYS A 297 -0.55 -22.50 3.87
CA CYS A 297 -1.88 -22.97 3.50
C CYS A 297 -1.82 -23.75 2.20
N GLY A 298 -2.78 -24.66 2.00
CA GLY A 298 -2.93 -25.34 0.73
C GLY A 298 -3.92 -26.50 0.74
N SER A 299 -4.11 -27.10 -0.43
CA SER A 299 -5.02 -28.21 -0.64
C SER A 299 -4.29 -29.54 -0.58
N ASN A 300 -4.75 -30.44 0.29
CA ASN A 300 -4.27 -31.81 0.38
C ASN A 300 -4.99 -32.76 -0.62
N ALA A 301 -5.68 -32.22 -1.64
CA ALA A 301 -6.37 -33.04 -2.62
C ALA A 301 -5.39 -33.83 -3.49
N ALA A 302 -5.74 -35.07 -3.81
CA ALA A 302 -4.90 -35.94 -4.64
C ALA A 302 -4.65 -35.31 -6.03
N GLY A 303 -3.41 -35.36 -6.49
CA GLY A 303 -3.01 -34.82 -7.80
C GLY A 303 -2.62 -33.35 -7.80
N LEU A 304 -2.68 -32.66 -6.66
CA LEU A 304 -2.09 -31.32 -6.46
C LEU A 304 -0.67 -31.42 -5.88
N ILE A 305 -0.08 -30.28 -5.52
CA ILE A 305 1.31 -30.17 -5.04
C ILE A 305 1.54 -31.09 -3.84
N ALA A 306 2.40 -32.09 -4.03
CA ALA A 306 2.78 -33.09 -3.04
C ALA A 306 4.30 -33.03 -2.81
N ASP A 307 4.72 -32.23 -1.83
CA ASP A 307 6.11 -32.07 -1.41
C ASP A 307 6.47 -32.99 -0.22
N GLY A 308 5.60 -33.94 0.10
CA GLY A 308 5.77 -34.86 1.22
C GLY A 308 5.25 -34.32 2.57
N HIS A 309 4.75 -33.08 2.63
CA HIS A 309 4.20 -32.48 3.84
C HIS A 309 2.75 -32.02 3.65
N ARG A 310 1.87 -32.40 4.58
CA ARG A 310 0.46 -32.00 4.52
C ARG A 310 0.28 -30.57 4.97
N TYR A 311 -0.55 -29.82 4.24
CA TYR A 311 -1.00 -28.50 4.66
C TYR A 311 -1.85 -28.59 5.93
N ILE A 312 -1.62 -27.67 6.85
CA ILE A 312 -2.35 -27.58 8.12
C ILE A 312 -3.78 -27.07 7.89
N ALA A 313 -3.95 -26.13 6.96
CA ALA A 313 -5.23 -25.52 6.62
C ALA A 313 -5.30 -25.17 5.13
N PRO A 314 -6.50 -25.12 4.53
CA PRO A 314 -6.67 -24.60 3.18
C PRO A 314 -6.41 -23.09 3.11
N CYS A 315 -6.05 -22.59 1.93
CA CYS A 315 -5.99 -21.15 1.68
C CYS A 315 -7.40 -20.56 1.61
N THR A 316 -7.55 -19.28 1.97
CA THR A 316 -8.83 -18.57 1.85
C THR A 316 -9.21 -18.44 0.36
N PRO A 317 -10.45 -18.73 -0.04
CA PRO A 317 -10.88 -18.53 -1.42
C PRO A 317 -11.00 -17.03 -1.76
N TRP A 318 -11.01 -16.72 -3.06
CA TRP A 318 -11.26 -15.36 -3.55
C TRP A 318 -12.66 -14.89 -3.17
N SER A 319 -12.74 -13.64 -2.70
CA SER A 319 -13.98 -12.92 -2.46
C SER A 319 -13.81 -11.45 -2.85
N ALA A 320 -14.73 -10.94 -3.68
CA ALA A 320 -14.68 -9.57 -4.19
C ALA A 320 -13.32 -9.17 -4.82
N GLY A 321 -12.65 -10.10 -5.51
CA GLY A 321 -11.37 -9.85 -6.20
C GLY A 321 -10.13 -9.91 -5.30
N ALA A 322 -10.28 -10.26 -4.02
CA ALA A 322 -9.18 -10.41 -3.08
C ALA A 322 -9.24 -11.76 -2.34
N SER A 323 -8.11 -12.25 -1.86
CA SER A 323 -8.04 -13.36 -0.90
C SER A 323 -7.11 -13.00 0.24
N ARG A 324 -7.67 -12.96 1.46
CA ARG A 324 -6.90 -12.76 2.70
C ARG A 324 -6.82 -14.05 3.49
N THR A 325 -5.63 -14.63 3.58
CA THR A 325 -5.38 -15.79 4.44
C THR A 325 -4.56 -15.35 5.64
N ALA A 326 -5.23 -15.13 6.77
CA ALA A 326 -4.61 -14.56 7.97
C ALA A 326 -4.18 -15.62 8.98
N GLY A 327 -3.03 -15.39 9.62
CA GLY A 327 -2.56 -16.21 10.75
C GLY A 327 -2.28 -17.67 10.41
N MET A 328 -1.91 -17.96 9.15
CA MET A 328 -1.56 -19.28 8.66
C MET A 328 -0.43 -19.87 9.51
N ALA A 329 -0.64 -21.06 10.06
CA ALA A 329 0.43 -21.81 10.70
C ALA A 329 1.35 -22.39 9.61
N GLY A 330 2.65 -22.15 9.75
CA GLY A 330 3.67 -22.69 8.85
C GLY A 330 4.24 -24.02 9.35
N ALA A 331 4.73 -24.83 8.43
CA ALA A 331 5.48 -26.05 8.71
C ALA A 331 6.70 -26.16 7.78
N ALA A 332 7.87 -26.44 8.34
CA ALA A 332 9.06 -26.74 7.54
C ALA A 332 8.88 -28.05 6.76
N VAL A 333 9.29 -28.05 5.49
CA VAL A 333 9.15 -29.20 4.57
C VAL A 333 10.23 -30.26 4.81
N GLU A 334 11.41 -29.91 5.30
CA GLU A 334 12.44 -30.92 5.64
C GLU A 334 12.38 -31.30 7.13
N GLY A 335 11.98 -32.55 7.41
CA GLY A 335 11.70 -33.12 8.73
C GLY A 335 12.91 -33.40 9.65
N GLY A 336 13.84 -32.46 9.82
CA GLY A 336 15.08 -32.64 10.58
C GLY A 336 15.01 -32.36 12.10
N GLY A 337 13.81 -32.32 12.69
CA GLY A 337 13.60 -31.95 14.10
C GLY A 337 13.87 -30.47 14.39
N SER A 338 13.70 -30.05 15.65
CA SER A 338 13.76 -28.63 16.06
C SER A 338 15.08 -27.93 15.70
N ALA A 339 16.21 -28.63 15.77
CA ALA A 339 17.51 -28.07 15.41
C ALA A 339 17.65 -27.75 13.91
N ALA A 340 17.03 -28.56 13.03
CA ALA A 340 17.02 -28.26 11.60
C ALA A 340 16.12 -27.08 11.28
N VAL A 341 14.95 -27.01 11.93
CA VAL A 341 14.03 -25.88 11.82
C VAL A 341 14.68 -24.57 12.26
N ALA A 342 15.38 -24.58 13.40
CA ALA A 342 16.13 -23.41 13.87
C ALA A 342 17.16 -22.92 12.84
N ARG A 343 17.92 -23.85 12.23
CA ARG A 343 18.90 -23.51 11.17
C ARG A 343 18.23 -22.95 9.92
N LEU A 344 17.09 -23.49 9.51
CA LEU A 344 16.33 -22.98 8.37
C LEU A 344 15.88 -21.54 8.62
N VAL A 345 15.28 -21.27 9.80
CA VAL A 345 14.83 -19.93 10.18
C VAL A 345 16.01 -18.94 10.20
N ASP A 346 17.13 -19.35 10.79
CA ASP A 346 18.35 -18.53 10.80
C ASP A 346 18.89 -18.27 9.39
N ALA A 347 18.84 -19.26 8.50
CA ALA A 347 19.30 -19.11 7.11
C ALA A 347 18.42 -18.14 6.32
N ILE A 348 17.10 -18.25 6.45
CA ILE A 348 16.15 -17.32 5.85
C ILE A 348 16.36 -15.90 6.39
N ALA A 349 16.59 -15.75 7.70
CA ALA A 349 16.82 -14.44 8.31
C ALA A 349 18.21 -13.83 8.01
N GLN A 350 19.20 -14.64 7.65
CA GLN A 350 20.53 -14.12 7.27
C GLN A 350 20.60 -13.79 5.78
N HIS A 351 19.86 -14.54 4.97
CA HIS A 351 19.89 -14.45 3.52
C HIS A 351 18.46 -14.44 2.93
N PRO A 352 17.62 -13.46 3.31
CA PRO A 352 16.23 -13.40 2.85
C PRO A 352 16.12 -13.36 1.32
N GLU A 353 17.11 -12.74 0.65
CA GLU A 353 17.22 -12.67 -0.80
C GLU A 353 17.36 -14.02 -1.51
N ARG A 354 17.68 -15.10 -0.78
CA ARG A 354 17.76 -16.47 -1.31
C ARG A 354 16.44 -17.23 -1.19
N TYR A 355 15.40 -16.57 -0.70
CA TYR A 355 14.08 -17.16 -0.51
C TYR A 355 13.02 -16.27 -1.14
N TYR A 356 11.91 -16.88 -1.53
CA TYR A 356 10.78 -16.15 -2.08
C TYR A 356 9.47 -16.72 -1.57
N PHE A 357 8.51 -15.84 -1.32
CA PHE A 357 7.14 -16.25 -1.07
C PHE A 357 6.47 -16.55 -2.41
N ASN A 358 5.69 -17.63 -2.46
CA ASN A 358 5.13 -18.15 -3.70
C ASN A 358 3.67 -18.57 -3.48
N ALA A 359 2.75 -17.96 -4.21
CA ALA A 359 1.34 -18.32 -4.20
C ALA A 359 1.00 -19.16 -5.43
N HIS A 360 0.43 -20.34 -5.20
CA HIS A 360 -0.02 -21.24 -6.26
C HIS A 360 -1.53 -21.23 -6.39
N THR A 361 -2.00 -21.18 -7.62
CA THR A 361 -3.39 -21.41 -8.00
C THR A 361 -3.55 -22.64 -8.88
N GLU A 362 -4.78 -23.12 -9.03
CA GLU A 362 -5.13 -24.21 -9.95
C GLU A 362 -4.65 -23.92 -11.37
N ALA A 363 -4.86 -22.70 -11.90
CA ALA A 363 -4.41 -22.37 -13.25
C ALA A 363 -2.88 -22.42 -13.37
N SER A 364 -2.17 -21.82 -12.39
CA SER A 364 -0.70 -21.83 -12.39
C SER A 364 -0.09 -23.23 -12.31
N TYR A 365 -0.75 -24.13 -11.59
CA TYR A 365 -0.34 -25.52 -11.44
C TYR A 365 -0.61 -26.32 -12.72
N MET A 366 -1.84 -26.23 -13.23
CA MET A 366 -2.26 -27.02 -14.40
C MET A 366 -1.48 -26.65 -15.66
N HIS A 367 -1.05 -25.40 -15.81
CA HIS A 367 -0.24 -24.99 -16.96
C HIS A 367 1.13 -25.66 -16.99
N TRP A 368 1.76 -25.86 -15.82
CA TRP A 368 3.15 -26.33 -15.73
C TRP A 368 3.29 -27.82 -15.38
N TYR A 369 2.17 -28.49 -15.10
CA TYR A 369 2.14 -29.88 -14.66
C TYR A 369 3.03 -30.81 -15.52
N PRO A 370 3.85 -31.69 -14.91
CA PRO A 370 3.91 -32.02 -13.48
C PRO A 370 4.81 -31.10 -12.63
N HIS A 371 5.50 -30.15 -13.25
CA HIS A 371 6.26 -29.14 -12.53
C HIS A 371 5.31 -28.01 -12.10
N HIS A 372 5.62 -27.28 -11.04
CA HIS A 372 4.74 -26.22 -10.57
C HIS A 372 5.51 -24.91 -10.49
N ASN A 373 4.95 -23.89 -11.14
CA ASN A 373 5.36 -22.52 -10.95
C ASN A 373 4.19 -21.80 -10.28
N GLY A 374 4.46 -20.96 -9.28
CA GLY A 374 3.38 -20.19 -8.66
C GLY A 374 2.86 -19.12 -9.58
N MET A 375 1.65 -18.68 -9.30
CA MET A 375 0.95 -17.58 -9.96
C MET A 375 1.67 -16.26 -9.69
N ALA A 376 1.95 -15.96 -8.42
CA ALA A 376 2.57 -14.72 -7.99
C ALA A 376 3.66 -15.01 -6.96
N ARG A 377 4.77 -14.28 -7.05
CA ARG A 377 5.95 -14.49 -6.22
C ARG A 377 6.66 -13.20 -5.91
N GLY A 378 7.41 -13.20 -4.82
CA GLY A 378 8.21 -12.07 -4.38
C GLY A 378 9.38 -12.51 -3.53
N PRO A 379 10.53 -11.82 -3.60
CA PRO A 379 11.63 -12.11 -2.69
C PRO A 379 11.17 -11.95 -1.24
N MET A 380 11.77 -12.70 -0.32
CA MET A 380 11.63 -12.42 1.10
C MET A 380 12.52 -11.24 1.46
N GLU A 381 12.01 -10.39 2.34
CA GLU A 381 12.73 -9.23 2.86
C GLU A 381 12.60 -9.18 4.38
N ARG A 382 13.63 -8.66 5.05
CA ARG A 382 13.58 -8.45 6.49
C ARG A 382 12.97 -7.10 6.82
N SER A 383 12.13 -7.10 7.83
CA SER A 383 11.76 -5.87 8.53
C SER A 383 13.03 -5.34 9.22
N THR A 384 13.54 -4.18 8.80
CA THR A 384 14.64 -3.53 9.51
C THR A 384 14.09 -2.84 10.75
N SER A 385 14.50 -3.32 11.93
CA SER A 385 14.19 -2.74 13.24
C SER A 385 14.92 -1.43 13.47
#